data_AF-A0A7J8WJ63-F1
#
_entry.id   AF-A0A7J8WJ63-F1
#
_cell.length_a   1.000
_cell.length_b   1.000
_cell.length_c   1.000
_cell.angle_alpha   90.00
_cell.angle_beta   90.00
_cell.angle_gamma   90.00
#
_symmetry.space_group_name_H-M   'P 1'
#
loop_
_entity.id
_entity.type
_entity.pdbx_description
1 polymer ?
#
loop_
_entity_poly.entity_id
_entity_poly.type
_entity_poly.pdbx_seq_one_letter_code
_entity_poly.pdbx_strand_id
1 'polypeptide(L)'
;DLPRTFPGHPWLDTPEGHAALRRVLVGYSFRDSDVGYCQGLNYVAALLLLVMKTEEDAFWMLAVLLENVLVNDCYTTNLSGCHVEQRVFKDLLAKKCPRIAAHLEALEFDVSLVATEWFLCLFSKSLPSETTLRVWDVLFYEGAKVLFHVALAIFKMKEHELLLTHQVGDIINILQRTTHHLFDPDELLTVAFDKIGFMTTNTISKQRKKQETEVMKELDLRLRRLNSIRTDE
;
A
#
# COMPACT_ATOMS: atom_id res chain seq x y z
N ASP A 1 -3.80 12.49 12.20
CA ASP A 1 -4.34 11.42 11.35
C ASP A 1 -5.82 11.16 11.51
N LEU A 2 -6.36 11.02 12.73
CA LEU A 2 -7.79 10.74 12.92
C LEU A 2 -8.73 11.69 12.13
N PRO A 3 -8.61 13.04 12.23
CA PRO A 3 -9.56 13.96 11.57
C PRO A 3 -9.55 13.94 10.04
N ARG A 4 -8.52 13.34 9.42
CA ARG A 4 -8.38 13.22 7.96
C ARG A 4 -8.71 11.81 7.45
N THR A 5 -9.20 10.94 8.33
CA THR A 5 -9.51 9.54 8.01
C THR A 5 -10.98 9.43 7.62
N PHE A 6 -11.27 9.19 6.34
CA PHE A 6 -12.63 9.16 5.78
C PHE A 6 -13.49 10.37 6.22
N PRO A 7 -13.03 11.60 5.92
CA PRO A 7 -13.75 12.81 6.33
C PRO A 7 -15.17 12.82 5.77
N GLY A 8 -16.15 13.22 6.59
CA GLY A 8 -17.57 13.18 6.23
C GLY A 8 -18.26 11.82 6.40
N HIS A 9 -17.55 10.76 6.82
CA HIS A 9 -18.22 9.50 7.16
C HIS A 9 -19.07 9.66 8.44
N PRO A 10 -20.38 9.34 8.43
CA PRO A 10 -21.32 9.76 9.48
C PRO A 10 -20.95 9.35 10.91
N TRP A 11 -20.30 8.20 11.09
CA TRP A 11 -19.88 7.72 12.40
C TRP A 11 -18.40 7.97 12.70
N LEU A 12 -17.53 7.95 11.69
CA LEU A 12 -16.09 8.08 11.95
C LEU A 12 -15.70 9.53 12.24
N ASP A 13 -16.44 10.47 11.68
CA ASP A 13 -16.23 11.90 11.87
C ASP A 13 -16.91 12.43 13.15
N THR A 14 -17.29 11.55 14.08
CA THR A 14 -17.78 11.93 15.41
C THR A 14 -16.68 11.79 16.48
N PRO A 15 -16.81 12.45 17.65
CA PRO A 15 -15.90 12.23 18.77
C PRO A 15 -15.77 10.76 19.18
N GLU A 16 -16.87 9.99 19.12
CA GLU A 16 -16.92 8.58 19.46
C GLU A 16 -16.15 7.72 18.44
N GLY A 17 -16.36 7.95 17.14
CA GLY A 17 -15.63 7.26 16.08
C GLY A 17 -14.12 7.53 16.13
N HIS A 18 -13.74 8.79 16.32
CA HIS A 18 -12.34 9.18 16.55
C HIS A 18 -11.75 8.54 17.80
N ALA A 19 -12.52 8.43 18.89
CA ALA A 19 -12.05 7.79 20.12
C ALA A 19 -11.84 6.28 19.94
N ALA A 20 -12.74 5.59 19.23
CA ALA A 20 -12.60 4.17 18.90
C ALA A 20 -11.36 3.91 18.02
N LEU A 21 -11.21 4.68 16.93
CA LEU A 21 -10.04 4.59 16.07
C LEU A 21 -8.73 4.86 16.83
N ARG A 22 -8.73 5.85 17.73
CA ARG A 22 -7.58 6.12 18.59
C ARG A 22 -7.22 4.92 19.46
N ARG A 23 -8.20 4.30 20.13
CA ARG A 23 -7.95 3.17 21.03
C ARG A 23 -7.38 1.96 20.29
N VAL A 24 -7.90 1.64 19.11
CA VAL A 24 -7.36 0.54 18.27
C VAL A 24 -5.91 0.83 17.88
N LEU A 25 -5.62 2.02 17.34
CA LEU A 25 -4.28 2.39 16.89
C LEU A 25 -3.27 2.47 18.04
N VAL A 26 -3.67 3.07 19.16
CA VAL A 26 -2.83 3.16 20.37
C VAL A 26 -2.60 1.77 20.94
N GLY A 27 -3.65 0.95 21.05
CA GLY A 27 -3.54 -0.44 21.49
C GLY A 27 -2.53 -1.21 20.65
N TYR A 28 -2.55 -1.04 19.33
CA TYR A 28 -1.61 -1.73 18.44
C TYR A 28 -0.18 -1.22 18.64
N SER A 29 0.00 0.10 18.82
CA SER A 29 1.32 0.68 19.10
C SER A 29 1.97 0.17 20.39
N PHE A 30 1.17 -0.29 21.37
CA PHE A 30 1.67 -0.95 22.57
C PHE A 30 1.95 -2.44 22.37
N ARG A 31 1.21 -3.09 21.46
CA ARG A 31 1.40 -4.50 21.12
C ARG A 31 2.71 -4.74 20.39
N ASP A 32 3.04 -3.85 19.45
CA ASP A 32 4.26 -3.88 18.67
C ASP A 32 4.90 -2.49 18.70
N SER A 33 5.88 -2.31 19.60
CA SER A 33 6.59 -1.04 19.78
C SER A 33 7.58 -0.73 18.67
N ASP A 34 8.01 -1.74 17.89
CA ASP A 34 8.93 -1.54 16.77
C ASP A 34 8.20 -0.89 15.58
N VAL A 35 6.92 -1.21 15.42
CA VAL A 35 6.00 -0.49 14.53
C VAL A 35 5.52 0.81 15.18
N GLY A 36 5.06 0.75 16.43
CA GLY A 36 4.41 1.87 17.10
C GLY A 36 3.18 2.35 16.31
N TYR A 37 3.20 3.61 15.86
CA TYR A 37 2.20 4.14 14.93
C TYR A 37 2.87 4.58 13.63
N CYS A 38 2.48 3.95 12.52
CA CYS A 38 2.89 4.33 11.18
C CYS A 38 1.74 5.05 10.44
N GLN A 39 2.08 6.15 9.78
CA GLN A 39 1.14 6.92 8.97
C GLN A 39 0.58 6.05 7.83
N GLY A 40 -0.74 5.97 7.73
CA GLY A 40 -1.44 5.07 6.80
C GLY A 40 -2.31 4.04 7.52
N LEU A 41 -1.86 3.57 8.70
CA LEU A 41 -2.62 2.62 9.52
C LEU A 41 -3.98 3.16 9.95
N ASN A 42 -4.14 4.47 10.05
CA ASN A 42 -5.42 5.10 10.36
C ASN A 42 -6.52 4.69 9.36
N TYR A 43 -6.23 4.60 8.06
CA TYR A 43 -7.23 4.20 7.06
C TYR A 43 -7.53 2.70 7.14
N VAL A 44 -6.52 1.87 7.44
CA VAL A 44 -6.67 0.43 7.61
C VAL A 44 -7.54 0.13 8.84
N ALA A 45 -7.17 0.67 10.00
CA ALA A 45 -7.90 0.47 11.25
C ALA A 45 -9.32 1.06 11.20
N ALA A 46 -9.50 2.22 10.54
CA ALA A 46 -10.83 2.81 10.38
C ALA A 46 -11.75 1.93 9.54
N LEU A 47 -11.25 1.38 8.42
CA LEU A 47 -12.07 0.48 7.61
C LEU A 47 -12.42 -0.80 8.38
N LEU A 48 -11.48 -1.39 9.11
CA LEU A 48 -11.75 -2.54 9.99
C LEU A 48 -12.83 -2.21 11.03
N LEU A 49 -12.77 -1.05 11.67
CA LEU A 49 -13.79 -0.61 12.63
C LEU A 49 -15.19 -0.50 12.01
N LEU A 50 -15.29 -0.15 10.73
CA LEU A 50 -16.57 -0.03 10.04
C LEU A 50 -17.20 -1.39 9.70
N VAL A 51 -16.38 -2.43 9.49
CA VAL A 51 -16.87 -3.74 9.04
C VAL A 51 -16.87 -4.81 10.13
N MET A 52 -16.14 -4.58 11.22
CA MET A 52 -16.13 -5.49 12.37
C MET A 52 -17.24 -5.14 13.36
N LYS A 53 -17.71 -6.17 14.09
CA LYS A 53 -18.83 -6.01 15.03
C LYS A 53 -18.43 -5.24 16.28
N THR A 54 -17.17 -5.33 16.67
CA THR A 54 -16.63 -4.74 17.91
C THR A 54 -15.27 -4.10 17.67
N GLU A 55 -14.89 -3.18 18.56
CA GLU A 55 -13.55 -2.56 18.58
C GLU A 55 -12.45 -3.61 18.80
N GLU A 56 -12.72 -4.62 19.63
CA GLU A 56 -11.80 -5.72 19.90
C GLU A 56 -11.56 -6.58 18.66
N ASP A 57 -12.62 -6.93 17.91
CA ASP A 57 -12.48 -7.65 16.64
C ASP A 57 -11.66 -6.85 15.63
N ALA A 58 -11.90 -5.53 15.52
CA ALA A 58 -11.12 -4.65 14.65
C ALA A 58 -9.64 -4.62 15.04
N PHE A 59 -9.34 -4.59 16.34
CA PHE A 59 -7.97 -4.66 16.86
C PHE A 59 -7.29 -5.99 16.50
N TRP A 60 -7.93 -7.12 16.76
CA TRP A 60 -7.33 -8.43 16.46
C TRP A 60 -7.19 -8.68 14.95
N MET A 61 -8.13 -8.19 14.15
CA MET A 61 -8.01 -8.23 12.69
C MET A 61 -6.85 -7.37 12.19
N LEU A 62 -6.62 -6.19 12.78
CA LEU A 62 -5.45 -5.37 12.48
C LEU A 62 -4.16 -6.12 12.82
N ALA A 63 -4.11 -6.77 13.98
CA ALA A 63 -2.96 -7.56 14.40
C ALA A 63 -2.65 -8.72 13.44
N VAL A 64 -3.65 -9.51 13.08
CA VAL A 64 -3.51 -10.60 12.10
C VAL A 64 -3.00 -10.07 10.75
N LEU A 65 -3.55 -8.94 10.30
CA LEU A 65 -3.17 -8.34 9.04
C LEU A 65 -1.68 -7.96 9.03
N LEU A 66 -1.21 -7.25 10.06
CA LEU A 66 0.17 -6.74 10.13
C LEU A 66 1.19 -7.84 10.45
N GLU A 67 0.84 -8.81 11.29
CA GLU A 67 1.78 -9.82 11.80
C GLU A 67 1.80 -11.12 10.99
N ASN A 68 0.72 -11.42 10.24
CA ASN A 68 0.57 -12.73 9.58
C ASN A 68 0.29 -12.64 8.08
N VAL A 69 -0.35 -11.57 7.60
CA VAL A 69 -0.75 -11.44 6.20
C VAL A 69 0.24 -10.60 5.40
N LEU A 70 0.65 -9.46 5.96
CA LEU A 70 1.54 -8.51 5.32
C LEU A 70 3.01 -8.91 5.41
N VAL A 71 3.85 -8.23 4.64
CA VAL A 71 5.29 -8.41 4.71
C VAL A 71 5.80 -7.72 5.97
N ASN A 72 6.75 -8.38 6.64
CA ASN A 72 7.42 -7.84 7.80
C ASN A 72 8.01 -6.46 7.51
N ASP A 73 8.12 -5.66 8.55
CA ASP A 73 8.78 -4.35 8.54
C ASP A 73 8.15 -3.29 7.63
N CYS A 74 6.96 -3.56 7.05
CA CYS A 74 6.23 -2.60 6.21
C CYS A 74 5.88 -1.30 6.95
N TYR A 75 5.66 -1.36 8.26
CA TYR A 75 5.25 -0.24 9.10
C TYR A 75 6.31 0.17 10.15
N THR A 76 7.53 -0.37 10.06
CA THR A 76 8.62 0.04 10.96
C THR A 76 9.04 1.48 10.70
N THR A 77 9.79 2.07 11.63
CA THR A 77 10.27 3.47 11.56
C THR A 77 11.00 3.83 10.26
N ASN A 78 11.71 2.88 9.65
CA ASN A 78 12.45 3.08 8.39
C ASN A 78 11.69 2.59 7.14
N LEU A 79 10.47 2.05 7.30
CA LEU A 79 9.63 1.53 6.24
C LEU A 79 10.34 0.53 5.31
N SER A 80 11.31 -0.22 5.84
CA SER A 80 12.15 -1.13 5.04
C SER A 80 11.32 -2.15 4.26
N GLY A 81 10.31 -2.76 4.87
CA GLY A 81 9.39 -3.67 4.18
C GLY A 81 8.60 -2.98 3.06
N CYS A 82 8.15 -1.74 3.26
CA CYS A 82 7.45 -0.97 2.23
C CYS A 82 8.38 -0.64 1.05
N HIS A 83 9.62 -0.25 1.32
CA HIS A 83 10.63 -0.02 0.27
C HIS A 83 10.95 -1.30 -0.51
N VAL A 84 10.97 -2.46 0.14
CA VAL A 84 11.09 -3.76 -0.54
C VAL A 84 9.90 -3.97 -1.48
N GLU A 85 8.66 -3.79 -1.00
CA GLU A 85 7.47 -3.94 -1.84
C GLU A 85 7.49 -2.97 -3.03
N GLN A 86 7.90 -1.72 -2.85
CA GLN A 86 8.03 -0.73 -3.94
C GLN A 86 9.02 -1.18 -5.02
N ARG A 87 10.18 -1.70 -4.63
CA ARG A 87 11.18 -2.19 -5.58
C ARG A 87 10.72 -3.46 -6.29
N VAL A 88 10.10 -4.39 -5.57
CA VAL A 88 9.50 -5.59 -6.17
C VAL A 88 8.40 -5.19 -7.15
N PHE A 89 7.55 -4.21 -6.80
CA PHE A 89 6.53 -3.69 -7.68
C PHE A 89 7.14 -3.08 -8.95
N LYS A 90 8.20 -2.28 -8.84
CA LYS A 90 8.93 -1.73 -10.00
C LYS A 90 9.44 -2.83 -10.93
N ASP A 91 10.07 -3.87 -10.38
CA ASP A 91 10.53 -5.05 -11.15
C ASP A 91 9.37 -5.77 -11.84
N LEU A 92 8.24 -5.95 -11.13
CA LEU A 92 7.05 -6.58 -11.67
C LEU A 92 6.40 -5.75 -12.77
N LEU A 93 6.35 -4.43 -12.63
CA LEU A 93 5.83 -3.52 -13.65
C LEU A 93 6.64 -3.62 -14.93
N ALA A 94 7.97 -3.62 -14.83
CA ALA A 94 8.86 -3.84 -15.96
C ALA A 94 8.64 -5.20 -16.64
N LYS A 95 8.38 -6.25 -15.86
CA LYS A 95 8.17 -7.61 -16.39
C LYS A 95 6.78 -7.82 -17.00
N LYS A 96 5.73 -7.28 -16.37
CA LYS A 96 4.33 -7.58 -16.68
C LYS A 96 3.67 -6.50 -17.55
N CYS A 97 4.16 -5.27 -17.50
CA CYS A 97 3.67 -4.15 -18.28
C CYS A 97 4.85 -3.36 -18.90
N PRO A 98 5.70 -4.01 -19.73
CA PRO A 98 6.98 -3.44 -20.18
C PRO A 98 6.83 -2.11 -20.94
N ARG A 99 5.75 -1.94 -21.71
CA ARG A 99 5.46 -0.69 -22.43
C ARG A 99 5.21 0.48 -21.47
N ILE A 100 4.41 0.24 -20.43
CA ILE A 100 4.15 1.23 -19.39
C ILE A 100 5.44 1.53 -18.64
N ALA A 101 6.17 0.49 -18.20
CA ALA A 101 7.41 0.69 -17.46
C ALA A 101 8.45 1.52 -18.23
N ALA A 102 8.66 1.23 -19.51
CA ALA A 102 9.58 1.99 -20.36
C ALA A 102 9.13 3.45 -20.53
N HIS A 103 7.82 3.69 -20.66
CA HIS A 103 7.27 5.05 -20.76
C HIS A 103 7.44 5.84 -19.46
N LEU A 104 7.16 5.21 -18.31
CA LEU A 104 7.37 5.82 -16.99
C LEU A 104 8.86 6.13 -16.76
N GLU A 105 9.76 5.24 -17.15
CA GLU A 105 11.20 5.45 -17.04
C GLU A 105 11.69 6.61 -17.92
N ALA A 106 11.19 6.73 -19.15
CA ALA A 106 11.51 7.85 -20.04
C ALA A 106 11.02 9.21 -19.51
N LEU A 107 9.97 9.20 -18.69
CA LEU A 107 9.43 10.39 -18.00
C LEU A 107 10.03 10.59 -16.59
N GLU A 108 11.01 9.76 -16.20
CA GLU A 108 11.60 9.75 -14.87
C GLU A 108 10.56 9.65 -13.74
N PHE A 109 9.44 8.97 -14.01
CA PHE A 109 8.37 8.79 -13.05
C PHE A 109 8.76 7.76 -11.99
N ASP A 110 8.85 8.20 -10.74
CA ASP A 110 9.03 7.29 -9.60
C ASP A 110 7.67 6.69 -9.16
N VAL A 111 7.53 5.38 -9.34
CA VAL A 111 6.34 4.62 -8.91
C VAL A 111 6.07 4.72 -7.40
N SER A 112 7.07 5.07 -6.59
CA SER A 112 6.88 5.30 -5.15
C SER A 112 5.89 6.43 -4.86
N LEU A 113 5.72 7.40 -5.77
CA LEU A 113 4.80 8.53 -5.65
C LEU A 113 3.33 8.12 -5.48
N VAL A 114 2.97 6.94 -5.99
CA VAL A 114 1.62 6.36 -5.85
C VAL A 114 1.62 5.10 -4.99
N ALA A 115 2.65 4.26 -5.14
CA ALA A 115 2.69 2.95 -4.48
C ALA A 115 2.87 3.03 -2.96
N THR A 116 3.51 4.08 -2.43
CA THR A 116 3.67 4.26 -0.97
C THR A 116 2.31 4.25 -0.27
N GLU A 117 1.37 5.06 -0.76
CA GLU A 117 0.04 5.14 -0.19
C GLU A 117 -0.73 3.82 -0.39
N TRP A 118 -0.67 3.26 -1.59
CA TRP A 118 -1.39 2.02 -1.90
C TRP A 118 -0.99 0.86 -0.98
N PHE A 119 0.30 0.71 -0.68
CA PHE A 119 0.79 -0.38 0.15
C PHE A 119 0.65 -0.09 1.65
N LEU A 120 0.85 1.15 2.12
CA LEU A 120 0.68 1.48 3.54
C LEU A 120 -0.79 1.64 3.96
N CYS A 121 -1.68 1.96 3.04
CA CYS A 121 -3.11 2.05 3.32
C CYS A 121 -3.87 0.81 2.80
N LEU A 122 -3.18 -0.15 2.18
CA LEU A 122 -3.80 -1.34 1.56
C LEU A 122 -4.98 -0.95 0.65
N PHE A 123 -4.76 0.11 -0.13
CA PHE A 123 -5.75 0.76 -0.99
C PHE A 123 -6.98 1.38 -0.30
N SER A 124 -7.15 1.28 1.02
CA SER A 124 -8.36 1.77 1.69
C SER A 124 -8.54 3.29 1.64
N LYS A 125 -7.46 4.04 1.42
CA LYS A 125 -7.51 5.48 1.15
C LYS A 125 -7.87 5.80 -0.30
N SER A 126 -7.53 4.92 -1.24
CA SER A 126 -7.48 5.25 -2.68
C SER A 126 -8.62 4.62 -3.49
N LEU A 127 -9.13 3.45 -3.09
CA LEU A 127 -10.26 2.78 -3.77
C LEU A 127 -11.58 3.03 -3.00
N PRO A 128 -12.74 2.97 -3.68
CA PRO A 128 -14.03 2.86 -3.01
C PRO A 128 -14.03 1.73 -1.97
N SER A 129 -14.82 1.89 -0.90
CA SER A 129 -14.85 0.95 0.21
C SER A 129 -15.23 -0.46 -0.21
N GLU A 130 -16.24 -0.61 -1.07
CA GLU A 130 -16.74 -1.87 -1.60
C GLU A 130 -15.63 -2.59 -2.37
N THR A 131 -14.90 -1.86 -3.21
CA THR A 131 -13.76 -2.38 -3.96
C THR A 131 -12.61 -2.75 -3.05
N THR A 132 -12.30 -1.91 -2.07
CA THR A 132 -11.25 -2.20 -1.07
C THR A 132 -11.56 -3.48 -0.32
N LEU A 133 -12.81 -3.67 0.14
CA LEU A 133 -13.22 -4.85 0.89
C LEU A 133 -13.12 -6.12 0.04
N ARG A 134 -13.49 -6.07 -1.25
CA ARG A 134 -13.28 -7.20 -2.17
C ARG A 134 -11.81 -7.51 -2.40
N VAL A 135 -10.95 -6.49 -2.51
CA VAL A 135 -9.50 -6.68 -2.55
C VAL A 135 -9.00 -7.31 -1.24
N TRP A 136 -9.54 -6.90 -0.10
CA TRP A 136 -9.16 -7.43 1.21
C TRP A 136 -9.60 -8.88 1.42
N ASP A 137 -10.78 -9.28 0.94
CA ASP A 137 -11.20 -10.69 0.94
C ASP A 137 -10.14 -11.58 0.28
N VAL A 138 -9.65 -11.16 -0.89
CA VAL A 138 -8.60 -11.89 -1.61
C VAL A 138 -7.24 -11.73 -0.91
N LEU A 139 -6.93 -10.58 -0.30
CA LEU A 139 -5.72 -10.37 0.48
C LEU A 139 -5.62 -11.34 1.66
N PHE A 140 -6.70 -11.53 2.43
CA PHE A 140 -6.73 -12.48 3.54
C PHE A 140 -6.61 -13.93 3.07
N TYR A 141 -7.11 -14.25 1.87
CA TYR A 141 -7.05 -15.60 1.31
C TYR A 141 -5.72 -15.94 0.63
N GLU A 142 -5.21 -15.06 -0.23
CA GLU A 142 -4.01 -15.26 -1.07
C GLU A 142 -2.73 -14.62 -0.49
N GLY A 143 -2.85 -13.74 0.50
CA GLY A 143 -1.74 -13.01 1.13
C GLY A 143 -1.29 -11.74 0.38
N ALA A 144 -0.28 -11.06 0.93
CA ALA A 144 0.18 -9.73 0.49
C ALA A 144 0.48 -9.56 -1.00
N LYS A 145 0.76 -10.63 -1.74
CA LYS A 145 1.02 -10.58 -3.19
C LYS A 145 -0.16 -10.00 -3.99
N VAL A 146 -1.38 -10.01 -3.43
CA VAL A 146 -2.57 -9.42 -4.05
C VAL A 146 -2.41 -7.92 -4.28
N LEU A 147 -1.71 -7.22 -3.39
CA LEU A 147 -1.48 -5.78 -3.53
C LEU A 147 -0.72 -5.46 -4.82
N PHE A 148 0.21 -6.32 -5.24
CA PHE A 148 0.89 -6.20 -6.52
C PHE A 148 -0.03 -6.45 -7.71
N HIS A 149 -0.91 -7.47 -7.63
CA HIS A 149 -1.86 -7.75 -8.71
C HIS A 149 -2.77 -6.54 -8.94
N VAL A 150 -3.32 -5.97 -7.85
CA VAL A 150 -4.18 -4.78 -7.89
C VAL A 150 -3.43 -3.56 -8.43
N ALA A 151 -2.24 -3.27 -7.93
CA ALA A 151 -1.42 -2.15 -8.42
C ALA A 151 -1.14 -2.27 -9.93
N LEU A 152 -0.68 -3.45 -10.39
CA LEU A 152 -0.42 -3.70 -11.80
C LEU A 152 -1.68 -3.60 -12.65
N ALA A 153 -2.81 -4.08 -12.14
CA ALA A 153 -4.11 -4.00 -12.82
C ALA A 153 -4.52 -2.54 -13.06
N ILE A 154 -4.39 -1.66 -12.06
CA ILE A 154 -4.72 -0.24 -12.19
C ILE A 154 -3.90 0.40 -13.32
N PHE A 155 -2.59 0.16 -13.37
CA PHE A 155 -1.76 0.61 -14.49
C PHE A 155 -2.22 0.02 -15.83
N LYS A 156 -2.53 -1.28 -15.86
CA LYS A 156 -2.93 -1.99 -17.08
C LYS A 156 -4.27 -1.50 -17.63
N MET A 157 -5.25 -1.20 -16.76
CA MET A 157 -6.56 -0.66 -17.14
C MET A 157 -6.44 0.69 -17.85
N LYS A 158 -5.38 1.45 -17.54
CA LYS A 158 -5.12 2.78 -18.09
C LYS A 158 -3.92 2.84 -19.03
N GLU A 159 -3.45 1.70 -19.54
CA GLU A 159 -2.27 1.63 -20.41
C GLU A 159 -2.33 2.64 -21.56
N HIS A 160 -3.46 2.71 -22.27
CA HIS A 160 -3.60 3.63 -23.40
C HIS A 160 -3.52 5.10 -22.99
N GLU A 161 -4.24 5.51 -21.94
CA GLU A 161 -4.22 6.89 -21.45
C GLU A 161 -2.81 7.27 -20.93
N LEU A 162 -2.16 6.36 -20.22
CA LEU A 162 -0.81 6.57 -19.67
C LEU A 162 0.25 6.72 -20.76
N LEU A 163 0.19 5.93 -21.83
CA LEU A 163 1.17 6.02 -22.93
C LEU A 163 1.06 7.32 -23.74
N LEU A 164 -0.02 8.07 -23.57
CA LEU A 164 -0.23 9.37 -24.22
C LEU A 164 0.20 10.56 -23.35
N THR A 165 0.58 10.32 -22.09
CA THR A 165 1.03 11.41 -21.21
C THR A 165 2.47 11.80 -21.48
N HIS A 166 2.79 13.07 -21.21
CA HIS A 166 4.16 13.59 -21.33
C HIS A 166 4.69 14.22 -20.03
N GLN A 167 3.88 14.23 -18.97
CA GLN A 167 4.24 14.83 -17.69
C GLN A 167 3.89 13.91 -16.52
N VAL A 168 4.71 13.95 -15.48
CA VAL A 168 4.51 13.21 -14.22
C VAL A 168 3.16 13.54 -13.57
N GLY A 169 2.76 14.81 -13.57
CA GLY A 169 1.48 15.25 -12.98
C GLY A 169 0.26 14.61 -13.64
N ASP A 170 0.30 14.43 -14.96
CA ASP A 170 -0.80 13.80 -15.71
C ASP A 170 -0.96 12.33 -15.34
N ILE A 171 0.17 11.61 -15.16
CA ILE A 171 0.18 10.22 -14.70
C ILE A 171 -0.47 10.09 -13.32
N ILE A 172 -0.05 10.94 -12.37
CA ILE A 172 -0.61 10.93 -11.00
C ILE A 172 -2.11 11.18 -11.04
N ASN A 173 -2.56 12.19 -11.80
CA ASN A 173 -3.97 12.53 -11.92
C ASN A 173 -4.78 11.37 -12.53
N ILE A 174 -4.30 10.75 -13.61
CA ILE A 174 -4.96 9.58 -14.22
C ILE A 174 -5.10 8.45 -13.20
N LEU A 175 -4.03 8.12 -12.48
CA LEU A 175 -4.05 7.02 -11.51
C LEU A 175 -4.99 7.32 -10.33
N GLN A 176 -4.91 8.53 -9.74
CA GLN A 176 -5.79 8.95 -8.64
C GLN A 176 -7.26 8.97 -9.06
N ARG A 177 -7.57 9.56 -10.22
CA ARG A 177 -8.93 9.57 -10.77
C ARG A 177 -9.43 8.16 -10.99
N THR A 178 -8.59 7.27 -11.52
CA THR A 178 -8.94 5.87 -11.76
C THR A 178 -9.26 5.16 -10.45
N THR A 179 -8.36 5.24 -9.46
CA THR A 179 -8.57 4.57 -8.18
C THR A 179 -9.85 5.06 -7.49
N HIS A 180 -10.12 6.37 -7.49
CA HIS A 180 -11.31 6.93 -6.83
C HIS A 180 -12.64 6.54 -7.49
N HIS A 181 -12.63 6.15 -8.77
CA HIS A 181 -13.85 5.78 -9.53
C HIS A 181 -13.94 4.28 -9.83
N LEU A 182 -13.07 3.46 -9.23
CA LEU A 182 -13.08 2.02 -9.46
C LEU A 182 -14.12 1.36 -8.56
N PHE A 183 -15.40 1.51 -8.91
CA PHE A 183 -16.54 0.95 -8.17
C PHE A 183 -16.87 -0.51 -8.56
N ASP A 184 -16.30 -1.01 -9.65
CA ASP A 184 -16.47 -2.39 -10.10
C ASP A 184 -15.27 -3.26 -9.64
N PRO A 185 -15.38 -3.94 -8.48
CA PRO A 185 -14.31 -4.82 -8.01
C PRO A 185 -14.07 -6.01 -8.94
N ASP A 186 -15.09 -6.51 -9.61
CA ASP A 186 -14.96 -7.70 -10.46
C ASP A 186 -14.18 -7.36 -11.73
N GLU A 187 -14.38 -6.17 -12.30
CA GLU A 187 -13.54 -5.68 -13.40
C GLU A 187 -12.06 -5.59 -12.98
N LEU A 188 -11.77 -4.97 -11.82
CA LEU A 188 -10.41 -4.85 -11.31
C LEU A 188 -9.77 -6.23 -11.07
N LEU A 189 -10.46 -7.12 -10.36
CA LEU A 189 -9.93 -8.44 -10.02
C LEU A 189 -9.75 -9.31 -11.27
N THR A 190 -10.65 -9.20 -12.25
CA THR A 190 -10.49 -9.86 -13.56
C THR A 190 -9.21 -9.40 -14.25
N VAL A 191 -8.94 -8.09 -14.31
CA VAL A 191 -7.69 -7.59 -14.88
C VAL A 191 -6.48 -8.07 -14.05
N ALA A 192 -6.59 -8.03 -12.73
CA ALA A 192 -5.53 -8.38 -11.79
C ALA A 192 -5.10 -9.84 -11.90
N PHE A 193 -6.03 -10.78 -12.08
CA PHE A 193 -5.72 -12.21 -12.14
C PHE A 193 -5.61 -12.76 -13.56
N ASP A 194 -6.42 -12.29 -14.50
CA ASP A 194 -6.45 -12.87 -15.86
C ASP A 194 -5.46 -12.17 -16.80
N LYS A 195 -5.34 -10.84 -16.73
CA LYS A 195 -4.52 -10.06 -17.69
C LYS A 195 -3.07 -9.85 -17.23
N ILE A 196 -2.83 -9.69 -15.93
CA ILE A 196 -1.45 -9.62 -15.38
C ILE A 196 -0.81 -11.02 -15.33
N GLY A 197 -1.65 -12.05 -15.18
CA GLY A 197 -1.24 -13.45 -15.09
C GLY A 197 -0.56 -13.79 -13.77
N PHE A 198 -0.36 -15.09 -13.56
CA PHE A 198 -0.01 -15.65 -12.26
C PHE A 198 1.29 -15.08 -11.65
N MET A 199 1.27 -14.89 -10.32
CA MET A 199 2.44 -14.61 -9.49
C MET A 199 2.45 -15.56 -8.31
N THR A 200 3.32 -16.58 -8.35
CA THR A 200 3.42 -17.56 -7.26
C THR A 200 4.00 -16.88 -6.01
N THR A 201 3.55 -17.31 -4.82
CA THR A 201 4.12 -16.86 -3.54
C THR A 201 5.64 -17.09 -3.50
N ASN A 202 6.11 -18.24 -4.00
CA ASN A 202 7.54 -18.58 -4.04
C ASN A 202 8.35 -17.61 -4.90
N THR A 203 7.83 -17.21 -6.06
CA THR A 203 8.51 -16.24 -6.94
C THR A 203 8.61 -14.87 -6.27
N ILE A 204 7.51 -14.42 -5.65
CA ILE A 204 7.46 -13.13 -4.97
C ILE A 204 8.38 -13.11 -3.75
N SER A 205 8.39 -14.16 -2.92
CA SER A 205 9.31 -14.26 -1.78
C SER A 205 10.77 -14.22 -2.19
N LYS A 206 11.14 -14.84 -3.33
CA LYS A 206 12.49 -14.74 -3.90
C LYS A 206 12.83 -13.31 -4.33
N GLN A 207 11.89 -12.61 -4.97
CA GLN A 207 12.09 -11.21 -5.36
C GLN A 207 12.22 -10.29 -4.15
N ARG A 208 11.39 -10.46 -3.12
CA ARG A 208 11.48 -9.72 -1.85
C ARG A 208 12.85 -9.88 -1.21
N LYS A 209 13.32 -11.12 -1.04
CA LYS A 209 14.64 -11.41 -0.46
C LYS A 209 15.80 -10.79 -1.27
N LYS A 210 15.69 -10.78 -2.60
CA LYS A 210 16.67 -10.09 -3.46
C LYS A 210 16.68 -8.58 -3.20
N GLN A 211 15.50 -7.95 -3.15
CA GLN A 211 15.40 -6.50 -2.99
C GLN A 211 15.71 -6.02 -1.57
N GLU A 212 15.40 -6.84 -0.55
CA GLU A 212 15.72 -6.58 0.86
C GLU A 212 17.19 -6.25 1.08
N THR A 213 18.09 -7.01 0.45
CA THR A 213 19.54 -6.76 0.56
C THR A 213 19.92 -5.37 0.05
N GLU A 214 19.30 -4.91 -1.04
CA GLU A 214 19.61 -3.62 -1.65
C GLU A 214 18.95 -2.45 -0.90
N VAL A 215 17.74 -2.66 -0.35
CA VAL A 215 17.07 -1.68 0.51
C VAL A 215 17.86 -1.45 1.79
N MET A 216 18.32 -2.51 2.47
CA MET A 216 19.06 -2.39 3.71
C MET A 216 20.39 -1.65 3.51
N LYS A 217 21.11 -1.91 2.41
CA LYS A 217 22.32 -1.16 2.05
C LYS A 217 22.03 0.33 1.85
N GLU A 218 20.94 0.66 1.17
CA GLU A 218 20.57 2.06 0.92
C GLU A 218 20.19 2.78 2.23
N LEU A 219 19.42 2.13 3.11
CA LEU A 219 19.03 2.67 4.40
C LEU A 219 20.25 2.90 5.31
N ASP A 220 21.18 1.93 5.38
CA ASP A 220 22.42 2.09 6.14
C ASP A 220 23.28 3.26 5.61
N LEU A 221 23.40 3.39 4.28
CA LEU A 221 24.11 4.51 3.68
C LEU A 221 23.46 5.86 4.02
N ARG A 222 22.12 5.94 3.98
CA ARG A 222 21.38 7.15 4.36
C ARG A 222 21.60 7.50 5.84
N LEU A 223 21.57 6.51 6.74
CA LEU A 223 21.84 6.71 8.17
C LEU A 223 23.25 7.22 8.41
N ARG A 224 24.27 6.65 7.74
CA ARG A 224 25.66 7.11 7.86
C ARG A 224 25.82 8.57 7.41
N ARG A 225 25.17 8.96 6.31
CA ARG A 225 25.17 10.36 5.82
C ARG A 225 24.50 11.33 6.80
N LEU A 226 23.39 10.92 7.41
CA LEU A 226 22.71 11.75 8.42
C LEU A 226 23.57 11.92 9.67
N ASN A 227 24.25 10.87 10.10
CA ASN A 227 25.15 10.91 11.26
C ASN A 227 26.38 11.77 11.00
N SER A 228 26.96 11.75 9.78
CA SER A 228 28.09 12.62 9.44
C SER A 228 27.72 14.10 9.45
N ILE A 229 26.51 14.45 8.98
CA ILE A 229 26.03 15.85 9.02
C ILE A 229 25.84 16.32 10.46
N ARG A 230 25.33 15.46 11.35
CA ARG A 230 25.13 15.78 12.77
C ARG A 230 26.42 15.91 13.59
N THR A 231 27.53 15.37 13.12
CA THR A 231 28.84 15.51 13.80
C THR A 231 29.61 16.77 13.38
N ASP A 232 29.18 17.43 12.30
CA ASP A 232 29.79 18.66 11.78
C ASP A 232 29.07 19.94 12.27
N GLU A 233 28.00 19.81 13.05
CA GLU A 233 27.28 20.88 13.78
C GLU A 233 27.66 20.89 15.28
#